data_AF-A0A5C0SBI8-F1
#
_entry.id   AF-A0A5C0SBI8-F1
#
_cell.length_a   1.000
_cell.length_b   1.000
_cell.length_c   1.000
_cell.angle_alpha   90.00
_cell.angle_beta   90.00
_cell.angle_gamma   90.00
#
_symmetry.space_group_name_H-M   'P 1'
#
loop_
_entity.id
_entity.type
_entity.pdbx_description
1 polymer ?
#
loop_
_entity_poly.entity_id
_entity_poly.type
_entity_poly.pdbx_seq_one_letter_code
_entity_poly.pdbx_strand_id
1 'polypeptide(L)'
;MYIPLIPLKNYKKIYTMFIKERYTMDFQRAQQIFNSTKSITVFHKGESIWIERLDPNTQTAYVRTLSGEKTIPVSELQEVH
;
A
#
# COMPACT_ATOMS: atom_id res chain seq x y z
N MET A 1 15.14 -19.44 -25.14
CA MET A 1 14.45 -18.78 -24.02
C MET A 1 13.13 -18.22 -24.57
N TYR A 2 11.98 -18.77 -24.16
CA TYR A 2 10.68 -18.41 -24.73
C TYR A 2 10.04 -17.35 -23.84
N ILE A 3 9.77 -16.16 -24.38
CA ILE A 3 9.00 -15.12 -23.69
C ILE A 3 7.59 -15.16 -24.32
N PRO A 4 6.55 -15.60 -23.59
CA PRO A 4 5.21 -15.67 -24.16
C PRO A 4 4.71 -14.26 -24.52
N LEU A 5 4.30 -14.07 -25.78
CA LEU A 5 3.65 -12.85 -26.25
C LEU A 5 2.25 -12.75 -25.63
N ILE A 6 2.09 -11.87 -24.64
CA ILE A 6 0.79 -11.63 -24.01
C ILE A 6 0.00 -10.65 -24.88
N PRO A 7 -1.28 -10.92 -25.20
CA PRO A 7 -2.10 -10.03 -26.02
C PRO A 7 -2.20 -8.62 -25.40
N LEU A 8 -1.91 -7.58 -26.20
CA LEU A 8 -1.96 -6.17 -25.79
C LEU A 8 -3.28 -5.80 -25.10
N LYS A 9 -4.42 -6.36 -25.51
CA LYS A 9 -5.72 -6.08 -24.86
C LYS A 9 -5.73 -6.34 -23.33
N ASN A 10 -4.85 -7.21 -22.84
CA ASN A 10 -4.76 -7.58 -21.44
C ASN A 10 -3.59 -6.90 -20.72
N TYR A 11 -2.70 -6.17 -21.41
CA TYR A 11 -1.50 -5.57 -20.82
C TYR A 11 -1.86 -4.68 -19.62
N LYS A 12 -2.92 -3.89 -19.75
CA LYS A 12 -3.31 -2.95 -18.69
C LYS A 12 -3.78 -3.71 -17.45
N LYS A 13 -4.58 -4.76 -17.62
CA LYS A 13 -5.10 -5.59 -16.52
C LYS A 13 -3.98 -6.36 -15.82
N ILE A 14 -3.12 -7.04 -16.57
CA ILE A 14 -2.00 -7.81 -16.00
C ILE A 14 -0.95 -6.88 -15.39
N TYR A 15 -0.63 -5.75 -16.02
CA TYR A 15 0.30 -4.77 -15.45
C TYR A 15 -0.27 -4.20 -14.15
N THR A 16 -1.56 -3.84 -14.12
CA THR A 16 -2.20 -3.41 -12.89
C THR A 16 -2.24 -4.53 -11.84
N MET A 17 -2.42 -5.80 -12.24
CA MET A 17 -2.41 -6.94 -11.31
C MET A 17 -1.01 -7.19 -10.72
N PHE A 18 0.02 -7.28 -11.56
CA PHE A 18 1.41 -7.48 -11.14
C PHE A 18 1.98 -6.29 -10.37
N ILE A 19 1.56 -5.06 -10.68
CA ILE A 19 1.95 -3.86 -9.91
C ILE A 19 1.15 -3.78 -8.62
N LYS A 20 -0.15 -4.04 -8.63
CA LYS A 20 -0.95 -4.02 -7.41
C LYS A 20 -0.37 -5.02 -6.40
N GLU A 21 -0.04 -6.24 -6.80
CA GLU A 21 0.62 -7.23 -5.94
C GLU A 21 2.03 -6.83 -5.46
N ARG A 22 2.73 -5.94 -6.18
CA ARG A 22 4.09 -5.50 -5.81
C ARG A 22 4.15 -4.26 -4.93
N TYR A 23 3.08 -3.47 -4.88
CA TYR A 23 3.07 -2.18 -4.18
C TYR A 23 2.05 -2.13 -3.03
N THR A 24 1.26 -3.18 -2.80
CA THR A 24 0.39 -3.28 -1.62
C THR A 24 1.22 -3.59 -0.38
N MET A 25 1.14 -2.74 0.64
CA MET A 25 1.71 -2.99 1.95
C MET A 25 0.97 -4.14 2.66
N ASP A 26 1.70 -5.01 3.35
CA ASP A 26 1.12 -6.03 4.22
C ASP A 26 0.98 -5.53 5.68
N PHE A 27 0.10 -6.17 6.46
CA PHE A 27 -0.18 -5.73 7.84
C PHE A 27 1.04 -5.81 8.75
N GLN A 28 1.89 -6.83 8.57
CA GLN A 28 3.10 -6.99 9.36
C GLN A 28 4.09 -5.84 9.09
N ARG A 29 4.21 -5.41 7.84
CA ARG A 29 5.03 -4.26 7.43
C ARG A 29 4.47 -2.96 7.98
N ALA A 30 3.15 -2.76 7.92
CA ALA A 30 2.53 -1.61 8.56
C ALA A 30 2.82 -1.54 10.06
N GLN A 31 2.78 -2.69 10.76
CA GLN A 31 3.12 -2.78 12.18
C GLN A 31 4.59 -2.43 12.46
N GLN A 32 5.51 -2.86 11.58
CA GLN A 32 6.93 -2.49 11.68
C GLN A 32 7.14 -0.98 11.50
N ILE A 33 6.41 -0.36 10.56
CA ILE A 33 6.44 1.09 10.32
C ILE A 33 5.92 1.85 11.55
N PHE A 34 4.79 1.41 12.09
CA PHE A 34 4.19 2.03 13.27
C PHE A 34 5.10 1.93 14.51
N ASN A 35 5.78 0.79 14.70
CA ASN A 35 6.68 0.57 15.83
C ASN A 35 8.08 1.17 15.62
N SER A 36 8.38 1.64 14.41
CA SER A 36 9.68 2.20 14.07
C SER A 36 9.82 3.62 14.62
N THR A 37 10.97 3.92 15.22
CA THR A 37 11.33 5.29 15.62
C THR A 37 11.72 6.17 14.43
N LYS A 38 11.93 5.57 13.25
CA LYS A 38 12.15 6.31 12.00
C LYS A 38 10.81 6.74 11.42
N SER A 39 10.73 8.00 11.00
CA SER A 39 9.61 8.50 10.20
C SER A 39 9.67 7.87 8.80
N ILE A 40 8.86 6.84 8.56
CA ILE A 40 8.72 6.19 7.26
C ILE A 40 7.48 6.78 6.58
N THR A 41 7.66 7.36 5.40
CA THR A 41 6.57 7.98 4.65
C THR A 41 5.74 6.91 3.95
N VAL A 42 4.43 6.93 4.20
CA VAL A 42 3.46 6.03 3.59
C VAL A 42 2.53 6.84 2.68
N PHE A 43 2.11 6.25 1.57
CA PHE A 43 1.21 6.88 0.61
C PHE A 43 -0.08 6.09 0.44
N HIS A 44 -1.18 6.82 0.24
CA HIS A 44 -2.43 6.27 -0.27
C HIS A 44 -2.87 7.09 -1.49
N LYS A 45 -3.04 6.41 -2.64
CA LYS A 45 -3.48 7.05 -3.90
C LYS A 45 -2.65 8.29 -4.30
N GLY A 46 -1.37 8.33 -3.92
CA GLY A 46 -0.46 9.45 -4.20
C GLY A 46 -0.46 10.57 -3.15
N GLU A 47 -1.27 10.47 -2.09
CA GLU A 47 -1.24 11.39 -0.94
C GLU A 47 -0.35 10.80 0.17
N SER A 48 0.52 11.62 0.76
CA SER A 48 1.34 11.24 1.93
C SER A 48 0.45 11.18 3.17
N ILE A 49 0.55 10.08 3.90
CA ILE A 49 -0.26 9.81 5.09
C ILE A 49 0.63 9.37 6.25
N TRP A 50 0.13 9.58 7.46
CA TRP A 50 0.77 9.13 8.69
C TRP A 50 -0.11 8.08 9.35
N ILE A 51 0.47 6.92 9.68
CA ILE A 51 -0.24 5.85 10.39
C ILE A 51 -0.27 6.20 11.88
N GLU A 52 -1.46 6.42 12.43
CA GLU A 52 -1.65 6.74 13.85
C GLU A 52 -2.07 5.51 14.66
N ARG A 53 -2.76 4.56 14.04
CA ARG A 53 -3.19 3.32 14.66
C ARG A 53 -3.35 2.22 13.62
N LEU A 54 -3.17 0.97 14.03
CA LEU A 54 -3.48 -0.21 13.24
C LEU A 54 -4.52 -1.06 13.97
N ASP A 55 -5.48 -1.59 13.23
CA ASP A 55 -6.44 -2.57 13.73
C ASP A 55 -6.18 -3.93 13.08
N PRO A 56 -5.64 -4.91 13.83
CA PRO A 56 -5.34 -6.25 13.32
C PRO A 56 -6.59 -7.07 13.03
N ASN A 57 -7.75 -6.76 13.63
CA ASN A 57 -8.98 -7.52 13.42
C ASN A 57 -9.57 -7.24 12.03
N THR A 58 -9.47 -5.99 11.58
CA THR A 58 -10.01 -5.53 10.29
C THR A 58 -8.94 -5.34 9.22
N GLN A 59 -7.66 -5.49 9.59
CA GLN A 59 -6.51 -5.20 8.73
C GLN A 59 -6.54 -3.77 8.16
N THR A 60 -7.01 -2.82 8.96
CA THR A 60 -7.08 -1.40 8.59
C THR A 60 -6.07 -0.56 9.35
N ALA A 61 -5.66 0.53 8.73
CA ALA A 61 -4.87 1.58 9.34
C ALA A 61 -5.75 2.81 9.54
N TYR A 62 -5.70 3.36 10.75
CA TYR A 62 -6.17 4.69 11.05
C TYR A 62 -5.04 5.65 10.71
N VAL A 63 -5.28 6.51 9.73
CA VAL A 63 -4.27 7.40 9.16
C VAL A 63 -4.71 8.85 9.30
N ARG A 64 -3.75 9.73 9.51
CA ARG A 64 -3.93 11.17 9.43
C ARG A 64 -3.33 11.68 8.12
N THR A 65 -4.14 12.37 7.36
CA THR A 65 -3.77 13.04 6.11
C THR A 65 -3.88 14.55 6.30
N LEU A 66 -3.45 15.33 5.31
CA LEU A 66 -3.62 16.78 5.30
C LEU A 66 -5.11 17.19 5.31
N SER A 67 -5.98 16.32 4.78
CA SER A 67 -7.42 16.52 4.70
C SER A 67 -8.19 16.03 5.93
N GLY A 68 -7.52 15.39 6.90
CA GLY A 68 -8.12 14.90 8.13
C GLY A 68 -7.79 13.44 8.43
N GLU A 69 -8.55 12.82 9.32
CA GLU A 69 -8.38 11.41 9.69
C GLU A 69 -9.23 10.49 8.81
N LYS A 70 -8.67 9.35 8.40
CA LYS A 70 -9.36 8.33 7.61
C LYS A 70 -8.94 6.93 8.04
N THR A 71 -9.84 5.97 7.85
CA THR A 71 -9.54 4.54 7.99
C THR A 71 -9.36 3.94 6.61
N ILE A 72 -8.22 3.28 6.38
CA ILE A 72 -7.83 2.76 5.07
C ILE A 72 -7.35 1.31 5.23
N PRO A 73 -7.75 0.37 4.35
CA PRO A 73 -7.18 -0.97 4.36
C PRO A 73 -5.66 -0.92 4.16
N VAL A 74 -4.90 -1.68 4.97
CA VAL A 74 -3.43 -1.67 4.87
C VAL A 74 -2.96 -2.07 3.47
N SER A 75 -3.69 -2.97 2.81
CA SER A 75 -3.42 -3.38 1.43
C SER A 75 -3.47 -2.24 0.42
N GLU A 76 -4.15 -1.13 0.72
CA GLU A 76 -4.18 0.04 -0.17
C GLU A 76 -3.01 1.02 0.05
N LEU A 77 -2.20 0.78 1.08
CA LEU A 77 -1.07 1.63 1.43
C LEU A 77 0.18 1.22 0.67
N GLN A 78 1.03 2.20 0.39
CA GLN A 78 2.28 2.04 -0.33
C GLN A 78 3.42 2.70 0.44
N GLU A 79 4.50 1.96 0.68
CA GLU A 79 5.74 2.52 1.23
C GLU A 79 6.61 3.04 0.08
N VAL A 80 7.27 4.18 0.27
CA VAL A 80 8.33 4.64 -0.64
C VAL A 80 9.68 4.31 -0.01
N HIS A 81 10.44 3.44 -0.68
CA HIS A 81 11.86 3.18 -0.40
C HIS A 81 12.76 4.12 -1.20
#